data_AF-A0A1Y3EUV0-F1
#
_entry.id   AF-A0A1Y3EUV0-F1
#
_cell.length_a   1.000
_cell.length_b   1.000
_cell.length_c   1.000
_cell.angle_alpha   90.00
_cell.angle_beta   90.00
_cell.angle_gamma   90.00
#
_symmetry.space_group_name_H-M   'P 1'
#
loop_
_entity.id
_entity.type
_entity.pdbx_description
1 polymer ?
#
loop_
_entity_poly.entity_id
_entity_poly.type
_entity_poly.pdbx_seq_one_letter_code
_entity_poly.pdbx_strand_id
1 'polypeptide(L)'
;MQDLLISIHENCSLPWWACIAGCTVLAKAATFPLMVISQRNSARCALAAPQIEKMLKDLQSKVDEEAFRYSWPTKRKNIVYRLNANRIVREIYSKYDFHPGRSYALAYAQFPLWITLSMSIRSIAEPSLLNEGTKTYLGMHEGGLFWFKDLTIPDSTLALPVLLGICNYAIFKVISV
;
A
#
# COMPACT_ATOMS: atom_id res chain seq x y z
N MET A 1 2.71 3.76 -20.38
CA MET A 1 2.91 2.42 -19.78
C MET A 1 2.44 1.33 -20.73
N GLN A 2 1.29 1.52 -21.37
CA GLN A 2 0.84 0.77 -22.54
C GLN A 2 1.91 0.63 -23.65
N ASP A 3 2.48 1.74 -24.15
CA ASP A 3 3.52 1.68 -25.20
C ASP A 3 4.78 0.93 -24.77
N LEU A 4 5.14 1.01 -23.49
CA LEU A 4 6.27 0.27 -22.94
C LEU A 4 5.98 -1.24 -22.93
N LEU A 5 4.76 -1.66 -22.60
CA LEU A 5 4.38 -3.08 -22.64
C LEU A 5 4.37 -3.62 -24.07
N ILE A 6 3.87 -2.84 -25.03
CA ILE A 6 3.87 -3.20 -26.46
C ILE A 6 5.31 -3.29 -26.98
N SER A 7 6.14 -2.30 -26.69
CA SER A 7 7.55 -2.28 -27.12
C SER A 7 8.35 -3.46 -26.54
N ILE A 8 8.12 -3.82 -25.26
CA ILE A 8 8.78 -4.99 -24.64
C ILE A 8 8.31 -6.29 -25.30
N HIS A 9 7.02 -6.40 -25.61
CA HIS A 9 6.48 -7.57 -26.28
C HIS A 9 7.05 -7.73 -27.70
N GLU A 10 7.06 -6.66 -28.49
CA GLU A 10 7.54 -6.66 -29.88
C GLU A 10 9.05 -6.89 -29.97
N ASN A 11 9.85 -6.22 -29.12
CA ASN A 11 11.31 -6.31 -29.20
C ASN A 11 11.89 -7.60 -28.61
N CYS A 12 11.24 -8.15 -27.56
CA CYS A 12 11.75 -9.33 -26.86
C CYS A 12 11.01 -10.63 -27.22
N SER A 13 9.95 -10.56 -28.04
CA SER A 13 9.10 -11.72 -28.38
C SER A 13 8.61 -12.50 -27.14
N LEU A 14 8.42 -11.80 -26.02
CA LEU A 14 8.02 -12.38 -24.75
C LEU A 14 6.50 -12.59 -24.71
N PRO A 15 6.01 -13.68 -24.10
CA PRO A 15 4.57 -13.83 -23.89
C PRO A 15 4.03 -12.73 -22.96
N TRP A 16 2.76 -12.36 -23.15
CA TRP A 16 2.14 -11.24 -22.43
C TRP A 16 2.20 -11.36 -20.91
N TRP A 17 2.04 -12.58 -20.36
CA TRP A 17 2.19 -12.81 -18.92
C TRP A 17 3.59 -12.43 -18.39
N ALA A 18 4.63 -12.66 -19.18
CA ALA A 18 6.02 -12.35 -18.80
C ALA A 18 6.29 -10.84 -18.87
N CYS A 19 5.71 -10.14 -19.85
CA CYS A 19 5.76 -8.67 -19.92
C CYS A 19 5.09 -8.02 -18.69
N ILE A 20 3.91 -8.50 -18.30
CA ILE A 20 3.18 -8.00 -17.12
C ILE A 20 3.97 -8.27 -15.83
N ALA A 21 4.46 -9.51 -15.66
CA ALA A 21 5.28 -9.88 -14.51
C ALA A 21 6.57 -9.07 -14.44
N GLY A 22 7.29 -8.94 -15.56
CA GLY A 22 8.53 -8.17 -15.65
C GLY A 22 8.33 -6.68 -15.33
N CYS A 23 7.27 -6.07 -15.86
CA CYS A 23 6.92 -4.68 -15.54
C CYS A 23 6.64 -4.49 -14.03
N THR A 24 5.94 -5.44 -13.42
CA THR A 24 5.67 -5.45 -11.98
C THR A 24 6.97 -5.59 -11.17
N VAL A 25 7.86 -6.49 -11.56
CA VAL A 25 9.17 -6.69 -10.91
C VAL A 25 10.02 -5.42 -11.02
N LEU A 26 10.07 -4.79 -12.19
CA LEU A 26 10.79 -3.53 -12.38
C LEU A 26 10.22 -2.39 -11.52
N ALA A 27 8.90 -2.25 -11.46
CA ALA A 27 8.26 -1.27 -10.59
C ALA A 27 8.55 -1.53 -9.10
N LYS A 28 8.58 -2.80 -8.69
CA LYS A 28 8.97 -3.20 -7.33
C LYS A 28 10.45 -2.93 -7.05
N ALA A 29 11.35 -3.20 -7.99
CA ALA A 29 12.77 -2.88 -7.87
C ALA A 29 12.99 -1.37 -7.74
N ALA A 30 12.30 -0.57 -8.56
CA ALA A 30 12.36 0.90 -8.48
C ALA A 30 11.83 1.46 -7.15
N THR A 31 10.78 0.84 -6.59
CA THR A 31 10.20 1.25 -5.30
C THR A 31 10.83 0.59 -4.08
N PHE A 32 11.77 -0.35 -4.28
CA PHE A 32 12.48 -1.07 -3.22
C PHE A 32 13.21 -0.15 -2.22
N PRO A 33 14.01 0.84 -2.63
CA PRO A 33 14.67 1.74 -1.67
C PRO A 33 13.65 2.51 -0.81
N LEU A 34 12.53 2.94 -1.41
CA LEU A 34 11.45 3.60 -0.69
C LEU A 34 10.77 2.65 0.30
N MET A 35 10.60 1.37 -0.08
CA MET A 35 10.06 0.33 0.80
C MET A 35 10.93 0.14 2.04
N VAL A 36 12.27 0.09 1.87
CA VAL A 36 13.20 -0.03 3.00
C VAL A 36 13.06 1.16 3.97
N ILE A 37 12.98 2.38 3.45
CA ILE A 37 12.84 3.59 4.28
C ILE A 37 11.50 3.59 5.02
N SER A 38 10.40 3.28 4.33
CA SER A 38 9.05 3.19 4.91
C SER A 38 8.99 2.12 6.00
N GLN A 39 9.57 0.94 5.77
CA GLN A 39 9.60 -0.15 6.73
C GLN A 39 10.42 0.20 7.97
N ARG A 40 11.58 0.86 7.79
CA ARG A 40 12.41 1.33 8.91
C ARG A 40 11.66 2.35 9.77
N ASN A 41 10.92 3.27 9.16
CA ASN A 41 10.09 4.23 9.89
C ASN A 41 8.93 3.53 10.63
N SER A 42 8.29 2.55 10.00
CA SER A 42 7.23 1.74 10.62
C SER A 42 7.73 0.99 11.86
N ALA A 43 8.92 0.38 11.79
CA ALA A 43 9.55 -0.27 12.93
C ALA A 43 9.82 0.71 14.10
N ARG A 44 10.28 1.94 13.81
CA ARG A 44 10.45 2.99 14.83
C ARG A 44 9.12 3.38 15.47
N CYS A 45 8.05 3.50 14.68
CA CYS A 45 6.70 3.75 15.20
C CYS A 45 6.25 2.62 16.14
N ALA A 46 6.46 1.36 15.75
CA ALA A 46 6.08 0.19 16.55
C ALA A 46 6.84 0.15 17.90
N LEU A 47 8.13 0.48 17.90
CA LEU A 47 8.94 0.54 19.12
C LEU A 47 8.51 1.69 20.05
N ALA A 48 8.10 2.84 19.51
CA ALA A 48 7.68 3.99 20.30
C ALA A 48 6.22 3.91 20.78
N ALA A 49 5.38 3.09 20.14
CA ALA A 49 3.97 2.91 20.48
C ALA A 49 3.72 2.61 21.98
N PRO A 50 4.39 1.63 22.63
CA PRO A 50 4.16 1.36 24.05
C PRO A 50 4.56 2.54 24.96
N GLN A 51 5.62 3.27 24.59
CA GLN A 51 6.06 4.45 25.34
C GLN A 51 5.01 5.57 25.27
N ILE A 52 4.48 5.83 24.07
CA ILE A 52 3.41 6.81 23.83
C ILE A 52 2.16 6.41 24.63
N GLU A 53 1.75 5.15 24.56
CA GLU A 53 0.56 4.66 25.27
C GLU A 53 0.67 4.87 26.79
N LYS A 54 1.83 4.57 27.38
CA LYS A 54 2.08 4.81 28.80
C LYS A 54 1.91 6.28 29.17
N MET A 55 2.54 7.19 28.41
CA MET A 55 2.43 8.64 28.69
C MET A 55 1.02 9.19 28.46
N LEU A 56 0.26 8.65 27.50
CA LEU A 56 -1.13 9.03 27.29
C LEU A 56 -2.04 8.56 28.43
N LYS A 57 -1.80 7.36 28.98
CA LYS A 57 -2.48 6.88 30.19
C LYS A 57 -2.19 7.76 31.40
N ASP A 58 -0.93 8.13 31.62
CA ASP A 58 -0.53 9.03 32.70
C ASP A 58 -1.16 10.43 32.52
N LEU A 59 -1.21 10.95 31.29
CA LEU A 59 -1.88 12.21 30.97
C LEU A 59 -3.38 12.13 31.24
N GLN A 60 -4.03 11.03 30.84
CA GLN A 60 -5.45 10.83 31.06
C GLN A 60 -5.77 10.86 32.56
N SER A 61 -5.00 10.14 33.39
CA SER A 61 -5.17 10.14 34.84
C SER A 61 -5.05 11.54 35.45
N LYS A 62 -4.07 12.34 35.01
CA LYS A 62 -3.89 13.72 35.48
C LYS A 62 -5.04 14.63 35.09
N VAL A 63 -5.47 14.55 33.83
CA VAL A 63 -6.60 15.34 33.33
C VAL A 63 -7.90 14.95 34.03
N ASP A 64 -8.08 13.67 34.36
CA ASP A 64 -9.24 13.17 35.10
C ASP A 64 -9.26 13.67 36.54
N GLU A 65 -8.11 13.68 37.22
CA GLU A 65 -7.96 14.23 38.57
C GLU A 65 -8.25 15.74 38.59
N GLU A 66 -7.70 16.51 37.64
CA GLU A 66 -7.96 17.95 37.52
C GLU A 66 -9.43 18.25 37.18
N ALA A 67 -10.02 17.47 36.27
CA ALA A 67 -11.41 17.62 35.90
C ALA A 67 -12.35 17.35 37.09
N PHE A 68 -12.01 16.37 37.94
CA PHE A 68 -12.74 16.08 39.18
C PHE A 68 -12.56 17.21 40.20
N ARG A 69 -11.32 17.64 40.44
CA ARG A 69 -10.98 18.67 41.44
C ARG A 69 -11.64 20.03 41.16
N TYR A 70 -11.72 20.41 39.90
CA TYR A 70 -12.24 21.71 39.47
C TYR A 70 -13.62 21.61 38.80
N SER A 71 -14.29 20.46 38.88
CA SER A 71 -15.62 20.21 38.27
C SER A 71 -15.71 20.66 36.81
N TRP A 72 -14.70 20.31 36.00
CA TRP A 72 -14.67 20.74 34.61
C TRP A 72 -15.81 20.14 33.79
N PRO A 73 -16.41 20.91 32.87
CA PRO A 73 -17.30 20.35 31.85
C PRO A 73 -16.57 19.33 30.97
N THR A 74 -17.25 18.25 30.56
CA THR A 74 -16.68 17.20 29.71
C THR A 74 -16.05 17.73 28.42
N LYS A 75 -16.63 18.80 27.84
CA LYS A 75 -16.08 19.48 26.66
C LYS A 75 -14.65 20.02 26.92
N ARG A 76 -14.44 20.66 28.07
CA ARG A 76 -13.15 21.22 28.47
C ARG A 76 -12.13 20.10 28.70
N LYS A 77 -12.50 19.06 29.44
CA LYS A 77 -11.69 17.86 29.66
C LYS A 77 -11.15 17.28 28.34
N ASN A 78 -12.04 17.04 27.37
CA ASN A 78 -11.67 16.46 26.08
C ASN A 78 -10.73 17.37 25.26
N ILE A 79 -10.95 18.68 25.29
CA ILE A 79 -10.08 19.65 24.60
C ILE A 79 -8.68 19.66 25.23
N VAL A 80 -8.60 19.74 26.56
CA VAL A 80 -7.32 19.78 27.29
C VAL A 80 -6.55 18.47 27.07
N TYR A 81 -7.22 17.31 27.17
CA TYR A 81 -6.61 16.02 26.88
C TYR A 81 -6.05 15.98 25.45
N ARG A 82 -6.86 16.33 24.45
CA ARG A 82 -6.44 16.26 23.03
C ARG A 82 -5.26 17.18 22.72
N LEU A 83 -5.26 18.40 23.26
CA LEU A 83 -4.16 19.35 23.04
C LEU A 83 -2.85 18.84 23.64
N ASN A 84 -2.89 18.35 24.89
CA ASN A 84 -1.70 17.82 25.57
C ASN A 84 -1.24 16.49 24.96
N ALA A 85 -2.16 15.60 24.59
CA ALA A 85 -1.86 14.35 23.91
C ALA A 85 -1.14 14.59 22.58
N ASN A 86 -1.66 15.50 21.76
CA ASN A 86 -1.02 15.89 20.50
C ASN A 86 0.38 16.49 20.72
N ARG A 87 0.57 17.26 21.80
CA ARG A 87 1.87 17.81 22.15
C ARG A 87 2.88 16.71 22.51
N ILE A 88 2.53 15.80 23.41
CA ILE A 88 3.37 14.66 23.82
C ILE A 88 3.77 13.83 22.59
N VAL A 89 2.79 13.46 21.77
CA VAL A 89 3.02 12.66 20.56
C VAL A 89 3.96 13.38 19.59
N ARG A 90 3.75 14.68 19.35
CA ARG A 90 4.60 15.50 18.47
C ARG A 90 6.03 15.63 18.99
N GLU A 91 6.21 15.83 20.30
CA GLU A 91 7.53 15.92 20.93
C GLU A 91 8.33 14.63 20.74
N ILE A 92 7.68 13.46 20.88
CA ILE A 92 8.32 12.15 20.67
C ILE A 92 8.72 11.97 19.21
N TYR A 93 7.81 12.26 18.28
CA TYR A 93 8.08 12.18 16.84
C TYR A 93 9.24 13.08 16.43
N SER A 94 9.30 14.29 16.99
CA SER A 94 10.42 15.22 16.75
C SER A 94 11.72 14.76 17.40
N LYS A 95 11.66 14.14 18.58
CA LYS A 95 12.85 13.69 19.32
C LYS A 95 13.55 12.50 18.65
N TYR A 96 12.78 11.57 18.10
CA TYR A 96 13.31 10.34 17.47
C TYR A 96 13.30 10.38 15.94
N ASP A 97 12.95 11.53 15.34
CA ASP A 97 12.86 11.76 13.89
C ASP A 97 12.14 10.63 13.13
N PHE A 98 10.90 10.36 13.55
CA PHE A 98 9.99 9.48 12.82
C PHE A 98 8.59 10.07 12.82
N HIS A 99 7.82 9.77 11.78
CA HIS A 99 6.43 10.21 11.70
C HIS A 99 5.56 9.12 11.07
N PRO A 100 4.37 8.79 11.62
CA PRO A 100 3.50 7.74 11.06
C PRO A 100 3.18 7.96 9.57
N GLY A 101 3.02 9.22 9.14
CA GLY A 101 2.81 9.57 7.74
C GLY A 101 3.93 9.13 6.79
N ARG A 102 5.19 9.10 7.24
CA ARG A 102 6.33 8.62 6.43
C ARG A 102 6.24 7.11 6.20
N SER A 103 5.58 6.35 7.06
CA SER A 103 5.33 4.91 6.85
C SER A 103 4.42 4.68 5.65
N TYR A 104 3.45 5.57 5.41
CA TYR A 104 2.51 5.45 4.28
C TYR A 104 3.08 5.94 2.94
N ALA A 105 4.31 6.50 2.91
CA ALA A 105 4.93 7.00 1.68
C ALA A 105 5.01 5.94 0.57
N LEU A 106 5.27 4.68 0.93
CA LEU A 106 5.29 3.58 -0.02
C LEU A 106 3.92 3.34 -0.66
N ALA A 107 2.85 3.36 0.13
CA ALA A 107 1.49 3.16 -0.36
C ALA A 107 1.13 4.27 -1.37
N TYR A 108 1.43 5.53 -1.04
CA TYR A 108 1.21 6.66 -1.95
C TYR A 108 1.98 6.54 -3.26
N ALA A 109 3.18 5.97 -3.27
CA ALA A 109 3.92 5.72 -4.50
C ALA A 109 3.37 4.53 -5.30
N GLN A 110 2.88 3.48 -4.63
CA GLN A 110 2.37 2.26 -5.27
C GLN A 110 0.96 2.42 -5.84
N PHE A 111 0.08 3.21 -5.21
CA PHE A 111 -1.30 3.39 -5.68
C PHE A 111 -1.38 3.91 -7.13
N PRO A 112 -0.67 4.99 -7.53
CA PRO A 112 -0.66 5.45 -8.91
C PRO A 112 -0.11 4.42 -9.88
N LEU A 113 0.98 3.72 -9.51
CA LEU A 113 1.57 2.66 -10.34
C LEU A 113 0.59 1.51 -10.58
N TRP A 114 -0.16 1.11 -9.55
CA TRP A 114 -1.18 0.08 -9.68
C TRP A 114 -2.34 0.52 -10.58
N ILE A 115 -2.80 1.78 -10.43
CA ILE A 115 -3.85 2.35 -11.28
C ILE A 115 -3.38 2.39 -12.74
N THR A 116 -2.19 2.93 -13.02
CA THR A 116 -1.69 3.07 -14.40
C THR A 116 -1.45 1.73 -15.06
N LEU A 117 -0.88 0.75 -14.33
CA LEU A 117 -0.70 -0.61 -14.85
C LEU A 117 -2.04 -1.28 -15.13
N SER A 118 -2.99 -1.19 -14.21
CA SER A 118 -4.33 -1.79 -14.37
C SER A 118 -5.08 -1.19 -15.56
N MET A 119 -5.05 0.13 -15.71
CA MET A 119 -5.66 0.82 -16.85
C MET A 119 -4.98 0.46 -18.16
N SER A 120 -3.64 0.37 -18.17
CA SER A 120 -2.88 -0.01 -19.38
C SER A 120 -3.14 -1.44 -19.82
N ILE A 121 -3.31 -2.38 -18.88
CA ILE A 121 -3.65 -3.77 -19.24
C ILE A 121 -5.08 -3.84 -19.79
N ARG A 122 -6.03 -3.13 -19.17
CA ARG A 122 -7.42 -3.09 -19.64
C ARG A 122 -7.57 -2.41 -21.00
N SER A 123 -6.82 -1.33 -21.26
CA SER A 123 -6.84 -0.67 -22.57
C SER A 123 -6.34 -1.57 -23.70
N ILE A 124 -5.37 -2.46 -23.41
CA ILE A 124 -4.86 -3.43 -24.39
C ILE A 124 -5.83 -4.61 -24.56
N ALA A 125 -6.41 -5.11 -23.46
CA ALA A 125 -7.33 -6.25 -23.47
C ALA A 125 -8.69 -5.91 -24.10
N GLU A 126 -9.22 -4.72 -23.83
CA GLU A 126 -10.54 -4.29 -24.32
C GLU A 126 -10.53 -2.79 -24.67
N PRO A 127 -10.08 -2.42 -25.88
CA PRO A 127 -9.97 -1.02 -26.31
C PRO A 127 -11.31 -0.28 -26.33
N SER A 128 -12.42 -1.00 -26.51
CA SER A 128 -13.78 -0.46 -26.54
C SER A 128 -14.22 0.20 -25.23
N LEU A 129 -13.63 -0.17 -24.09
CA LEU A 129 -14.01 0.40 -22.79
C LEU A 129 -13.46 1.81 -22.53
N LEU A 130 -12.44 2.25 -23.26
CA LEU A 130 -11.73 3.50 -22.99
C LEU A 130 -11.82 4.54 -24.12
N ASN A 131 -12.63 4.29 -25.16
CA ASN A 131 -12.73 5.13 -26.36
C ASN A 131 -11.36 5.43 -27.00
N GLU A 132 -10.38 4.55 -26.80
CA GLU A 132 -9.09 4.65 -27.49
C GLU A 132 -9.18 3.89 -28.80
N GLY A 133 -8.73 4.51 -29.91
CA GLY A 133 -8.63 3.87 -31.22
C GLY A 133 -7.54 2.78 -31.31
N THR A 134 -7.19 2.17 -30.17
CA THR A 134 -6.10 1.22 -30.06
C THR A 134 -6.56 -0.16 -30.52
N LYS A 135 -5.71 -0.84 -31.30
CA LYS A 135 -6.00 -2.19 -31.80
C LYS A 135 -6.01 -3.17 -30.63
N THR A 136 -7.07 -3.99 -30.51
CA THR A 136 -7.06 -5.15 -29.61
C THR A 136 -5.94 -6.07 -30.06
N TYR A 137 -4.98 -6.33 -29.18
CA TYR A 137 -3.89 -7.25 -29.52
C TYR A 137 -4.38 -8.69 -29.33
N LEU A 138 -4.65 -9.37 -30.46
CA LEU A 138 -5.03 -10.79 -30.52
C LEU A 138 -4.09 -11.69 -29.69
N GLY A 139 -2.83 -11.28 -29.49
CA GLY A 139 -1.85 -11.98 -28.66
C GLY A 139 -2.22 -12.12 -27.18
N MET A 140 -3.14 -11.33 -26.62
CA MET A 140 -3.57 -11.51 -25.22
C MET A 140 -4.45 -12.75 -25.00
N HIS A 141 -5.14 -13.23 -26.03
CA HIS A 141 -6.00 -14.43 -25.93
C HIS A 141 -5.20 -15.74 -25.81
N GLU A 142 -4.00 -15.77 -26.39
CA GLU A 142 -3.09 -16.94 -26.35
C GLU A 142 -1.84 -16.68 -25.50
N GLY A 143 -1.75 -15.51 -24.87
CA GLY A 143 -0.55 -15.01 -24.20
C GLY A 143 -0.41 -15.37 -22.73
N GLY A 144 -1.29 -16.24 -22.19
CA GLY A 144 -1.31 -16.67 -20.80
C GLY A 144 -0.41 -17.87 -20.47
N LEU A 145 -0.59 -18.48 -19.28
CA LEU A 145 0.27 -19.54 -18.77
C LEU A 145 -0.55 -20.64 -18.04
N PHE A 146 -0.15 -21.91 -18.22
CA PHE A 146 -0.78 -23.08 -17.61
C PHE A 146 -2.32 -23.14 -17.77
N TRP A 147 -3.08 -22.83 -16.71
CA TRP A 147 -4.54 -22.93 -16.66
C TRP A 147 -5.26 -21.63 -17.06
N PHE A 148 -4.56 -20.50 -17.11
CA PHE A 148 -5.10 -19.22 -17.58
C PHE A 148 -4.45 -18.85 -18.92
N LYS A 149 -5.01 -19.36 -20.02
CA LYS A 149 -4.46 -19.10 -21.37
C LYS A 149 -4.87 -17.75 -21.94
N ASP A 150 -6.11 -17.35 -21.66
CA ASP A 150 -6.65 -16.06 -22.06
C ASP A 150 -6.52 -15.06 -20.91
N LEU A 151 -5.79 -13.98 -21.15
CA LEU A 151 -5.58 -12.90 -20.18
C LEU A 151 -6.72 -11.86 -20.17
N THR A 152 -7.64 -11.93 -21.14
CA THR A 152 -8.76 -10.98 -21.28
C THR A 152 -9.99 -11.39 -20.47
N ILE A 153 -10.06 -12.65 -20.04
CA ILE A 153 -11.19 -13.22 -19.30
C ILE A 153 -10.81 -13.40 -17.82
N PRO A 154 -11.73 -13.17 -16.87
CA PRO A 154 -11.49 -13.52 -15.47
C PRO A 154 -11.16 -15.01 -15.28
N ASP A 155 -10.30 -15.32 -14.31
CA ASP A 155 -9.96 -16.71 -13.98
C ASP A 155 -11.19 -17.48 -13.47
N SER A 156 -11.69 -18.39 -14.32
CA SER A 156 -12.86 -19.23 -14.03
C SER A 156 -12.61 -20.25 -12.91
N THR A 157 -11.35 -20.61 -12.67
CA THR A 157 -10.97 -21.59 -11.63
C THR A 157 -10.78 -20.96 -10.26
N LEU A 158 -10.75 -19.62 -10.17
CA LEU A 158 -10.42 -18.84 -8.97
C LEU A 158 -9.07 -19.21 -8.33
N ALA A 159 -8.21 -19.95 -9.03
CA ALA A 159 -6.92 -20.36 -8.50
C ALA A 159 -6.00 -19.15 -8.27
N LEU A 160 -5.99 -18.16 -9.17
CA LEU A 160 -5.17 -16.95 -9.02
C LEU A 160 -5.56 -16.12 -7.78
N PRO A 161 -6.84 -15.77 -7.55
CA PRO A 161 -7.27 -15.12 -6.31
C PRO A 161 -6.91 -15.89 -5.03
N VAL A 162 -7.09 -17.23 -5.05
CA VAL A 162 -6.79 -18.07 -3.88
C VAL A 162 -5.29 -18.09 -3.59
N LEU A 163 -4.44 -18.27 -4.61
CA LEU A 163 -2.98 -18.21 -4.47
C LEU A 163 -2.52 -16.85 -3.95
N LEU A 164 -3.08 -15.76 -4.47
CA LEU A 164 -2.80 -14.41 -3.99
C LEU A 164 -3.15 -14.27 -2.50
N GLY A 165 -4.30 -14.80 -2.08
CA GLY A 165 -4.72 -14.84 -0.68
C GLY A 165 -3.74 -15.59 0.22
N ILE A 166 -3.29 -16.78 -0.20
CA ILE A 166 -2.31 -17.59 0.53
C ILE A 166 -0.96 -16.85 0.65
N CYS A 167 -0.48 -16.25 -0.44
CA CYS A 167 0.75 -15.45 -0.43
C CYS A 167 0.65 -14.26 0.52
N ASN A 168 -0.46 -13.52 0.50
CA ASN A 168 -0.68 -12.39 1.40
C ASN A 168 -0.75 -12.83 2.87
N TYR A 169 -1.39 -13.96 3.15
CA TYR A 169 -1.42 -14.54 4.50
C TYR A 169 -0.02 -14.93 4.98
N ALA A 170 0.79 -15.55 4.13
CA ALA A 170 2.17 -15.89 4.45
C ALA A 170 3.02 -14.64 4.77
N ILE A 171 2.88 -13.57 3.97
CA ILE A 171 3.56 -12.29 4.21
C ILE A 171 3.15 -11.71 5.57
N PHE A 172 1.85 -11.67 5.87
CA PHE A 172 1.37 -11.15 7.14
C PHE A 172 1.94 -11.93 8.33
N LYS A 173 1.96 -13.27 8.22
CA LYS A 173 2.49 -14.15 9.26
C LYS A 173 3.98 -13.90 9.51
N VAL A 174 4.77 -13.67 8.46
CA VAL A 174 6.20 -13.35 8.58
C VAL A 174 6.42 -11.98 9.25
N ILE A 175 5.54 -11.01 9.02
CA ILE A 175 5.61 -9.69 9.65
C ILE A 175 5.15 -9.74 11.13
N SER A 176 4.26 -10.67 11.48
CA SER A 176 3.71 -10.81 12.84
C SER A 176 4.60 -11.58 13.82
N VAL A 177 5.60 -12.31 13.31
CA VAL A 177 6.59 -13.06 14.11
C VAL A 177 7.78 -12.15 14.41
#